data_AF-A0A821AHK2-F1
#
_entry.id   AF-A0A821AHK2-F1
#
_cell.length_a   1.000
_cell.length_b   1.000
_cell.length_c   1.000
_cell.angle_alpha   90.00
_cell.angle_beta   90.00
_cell.angle_gamma   90.00
#
_symmetry.space_group_name_H-M   'P 1'
#
loop_
_entity.id
_entity.type
_entity.pdbx_description
1 polymer ?
#
loop_
_entity_poly.entity_id
_entity_poly.type
_entity_poly.pdbx_seq_one_letter_code
_entity_poly.pdbx_strand_id
1 'polypeptide(L)'
;MFDIDGVYNTQTDRIWAVNRVEADEKGGILQKKSFPQKVMVWLGICSKGVSPLVIFDEDTVDHARYIKEVLPVALKYGNHVFGNDWTSQQDGTKPHIHQLTQQWCHDNFTGFIDKDHWLPSSPDLNPLDYCIW
;
A
#
# COMPACT_ATOMS: atom_id res chain seq x y z
N MET A 1 -0.46 3.54 5.34
CA MET A 1 -0.25 3.73 6.79
C MET A 1 -1.61 3.97 7.40
N PHE A 2 -2.00 3.13 8.36
CA PHE A 2 -3.35 3.04 8.90
C PHE A 2 -3.36 3.52 10.35
N ASP A 3 -4.35 4.33 10.72
CA ASP A 3 -4.52 4.73 12.12
C ASP A 3 -5.04 3.53 12.93
N ILE A 4 -4.31 3.13 13.98
CA ILE A 4 -4.64 1.96 14.82
C ILE A 4 -5.99 2.16 15.53
N ASP A 5 -6.29 3.40 15.89
CA ASP A 5 -7.51 3.76 16.63
C ASP A 5 -8.75 3.85 15.72
N GLY A 6 -8.62 3.56 14.40
CA GLY A 6 -9.75 3.58 13.46
C GLY A 6 -10.38 4.95 13.32
N VAL A 7 -9.70 5.88 12.63
CA VAL A 7 -10.19 7.25 12.47
C VAL A 7 -10.98 7.41 11.17
N TYR A 8 -12.04 8.22 11.26
CA TYR A 8 -12.85 8.78 10.18
C TYR A 8 -12.11 8.94 8.85
N ASN A 9 -12.55 8.18 7.84
CA ASN A 9 -12.06 8.29 6.47
C ASN A 9 -13.00 9.18 5.67
N THR A 10 -12.58 10.41 5.38
CA THR A 10 -13.38 11.40 4.61
C THR A 10 -13.80 10.93 3.22
N GLN A 11 -13.15 9.90 2.66
CA GLN A 11 -13.49 9.37 1.34
C GLN A 11 -14.69 8.42 1.40
N THR A 12 -14.77 7.59 2.44
CA THR A 12 -15.78 6.53 2.60
C THR A 12 -16.88 6.90 3.59
N ASP A 13 -16.56 7.65 4.63
CA ASP A 13 -17.49 8.01 5.70
C ASP A 13 -18.30 9.24 5.27
N ARG A 14 -19.42 8.97 4.60
CA ARG A 14 -20.34 9.98 4.09
C ARG A 14 -21.64 9.99 4.89
N ILE A 15 -22.07 11.19 5.26
CA ILE A 15 -23.37 11.41 5.90
C ILE A 15 -24.27 12.12 4.90
N TRP A 16 -25.45 11.55 4.66
CA TRP A 16 -26.50 12.20 3.87
C TRP A 16 -27.36 13.07 4.79
N ALA A 17 -27.35 14.38 4.51
CA ALA A 17 -28.09 15.38 5.24
C ALA A 17 -28.51 16.52 4.29
N VAL A 18 -29.64 17.16 4.57
CA VAL A 18 -30.20 18.26 3.78
C VAL A 18 -29.43 19.56 4.04
N ASN A 19 -28.84 19.71 5.24
CA ASN A 19 -28.03 20.85 5.62
C ASN A 19 -26.97 20.48 6.67
N ARG A 20 -26.10 21.43 7.00
CA ARG A 20 -25.01 21.24 7.97
C ARG A 20 -25.53 20.91 9.38
N VAL A 21 -26.63 21.53 9.82
CA VAL A 21 -27.19 21.29 11.17
C VAL A 21 -27.62 19.84 11.32
N GLU A 22 -28.35 19.30 10.36
CA GLU A 22 -28.76 17.89 10.33
C GLU A 22 -27.55 16.95 10.19
N ALA A 23 -26.53 17.36 9.42
CA ALA A 23 -25.30 16.59 9.31
C ALA A 23 -24.60 16.47 10.68
N ASP A 24 -24.52 17.58 11.43
CA ASP A 24 -23.86 17.62 12.72
C ASP A 24 -24.64 16.83 13.79
N GLU A 25 -25.98 16.87 13.77
CA GLU A 25 -26.85 16.00 14.59
C GLU A 25 -26.65 14.50 14.29
N LYS A 26 -26.33 14.17 13.03
CA LYS A 26 -26.01 12.81 12.58
C LYS A 26 -24.55 12.40 12.81
N GLY A 27 -23.76 13.21 13.53
CA GLY A 27 -22.36 12.94 13.81
C GLY A 27 -21.38 13.45 12.75
N GLY A 28 -21.75 14.50 12.00
CA GLY A 28 -20.91 15.15 10.99
C GLY A 28 -19.70 15.90 11.54
N ILE A 29 -19.67 16.15 12.85
CA ILE A 29 -18.49 16.65 13.56
C ILE A 29 -17.85 15.49 14.30
N LEU A 30 -16.71 15.03 13.79
CA LEU A 30 -15.91 13.99 14.42
C LEU A 30 -14.60 14.60 14.90
N GLN A 31 -14.24 14.31 16.15
CA GLN A 31 -12.95 14.74 16.69
C GLN A 31 -11.84 13.86 16.13
N LYS A 32 -10.84 14.49 15.52
CA LYS A 32 -9.61 13.82 15.09
C LYS A 32 -8.59 13.89 16.22
N LYS A 33 -8.08 12.74 16.64
CA LYS A 33 -6.98 12.66 17.61
C LYS A 33 -5.74 13.34 17.02
N SER A 34 -5.10 14.20 17.79
CA SER A 34 -3.76 14.72 17.46
C SER A 34 -2.74 13.60 17.64
N PHE A 35 -1.91 13.35 16.62
CA PHE A 35 -0.89 12.28 16.61
C PHE A 35 -1.46 10.87 16.85
N PRO A 36 -2.35 10.37 15.97
CA PRO A 36 -2.81 8.99 16.07
C PRO A 36 -1.62 8.03 15.92
N GLN A 37 -1.67 6.91 16.66
CA GLN A 37 -0.73 5.82 16.43
C GLN A 37 -1.03 5.17 15.09
N LYS A 38 0.02 4.86 14.35
CA LYS A 38 -0.09 4.39 12.99
C LYS A 38 0.65 3.07 12.82
N VAL A 39 0.12 2.26 11.92
CA VAL A 39 0.76 1.03 11.47
C VAL A 39 1.02 1.13 9.98
N MET A 40 2.23 0.78 9.55
CA MET A 40 2.52 0.61 8.14
C MET A 40 2.35 -0.86 7.79
N VAL A 41 1.60 -1.12 6.72
CA VAL A 41 1.35 -2.47 6.21
C VAL A 41 1.75 -2.49 4.75
N TRP A 42 2.49 -3.51 4.36
CA TRP A 42 2.71 -3.86 2.97
C TRP A 42 1.97 -5.16 2.65
N LEU A 43 1.39 -5.21 1.46
CA LEU A 43 0.82 -6.42 0.89
C LEU A 43 0.92 -6.39 -0.63
N GLY A 44 1.04 -7.55 -1.25
CA GLY A 44 0.91 -7.75 -2.68
C GLY A 44 -0.43 -8.39 -3.02
N ILE A 45 -1.01 -8.01 -4.16
CA ILE A 45 -2.25 -8.60 -4.67
C ILE A 45 -2.06 -9.10 -6.10
N CYS A 46 -2.74 -10.19 -6.43
CA CYS A 46 -2.82 -10.73 -7.78
C CYS A 46 -4.22 -11.33 -8.03
N SER A 47 -4.46 -11.79 -9.26
CA SER A 47 -5.73 -12.43 -9.64
C SER A 47 -6.08 -13.69 -8.83
N LYS A 48 -5.12 -14.30 -8.15
CA LYS A 48 -5.31 -15.52 -7.34
C LYS A 48 -5.39 -15.26 -5.84
N GLY A 49 -5.22 -14.01 -5.38
CA GLY A 49 -5.37 -13.65 -3.98
C GLY A 49 -4.35 -12.63 -3.49
N VAL A 50 -4.20 -12.59 -2.16
CA VAL A 50 -3.39 -11.61 -1.43
C VAL A 50 -2.19 -12.29 -0.77
N SER A 51 -1.03 -11.67 -0.82
CA SER A 51 0.18 -12.16 -0.16
C SER A 51 0.03 -12.15 1.37
N PRO A 52 0.90 -12.85 2.11
CA PRO A 52 1.10 -12.56 3.53
C PRO A 52 1.37 -11.06 3.73
N LEU A 53 0.78 -10.49 4.79
CA LEU A 53 1.01 -9.09 5.17
C LEU A 53 2.38 -8.94 5.82
N VAL A 54 3.07 -7.86 5.49
CA VAL A 54 4.25 -7.40 6.23
C VAL A 54 3.82 -6.17 7.01
N ILE A 55 3.87 -6.28 8.34
CA ILE A 55 3.48 -5.21 9.27
C ILE A 55 4.75 -4.61 9.84
N PHE A 56 4.86 -3.29 9.79
CA PHE A 56 5.98 -2.55 10.37
C PHE A 56 5.52 -1.83 11.63
N ASP A 57 6.28 -2.07 12.71
CA ASP A 57 6.05 -1.45 14.02
C ASP A 57 6.56 0.00 14.09
N GLU A 58 7.27 0.47 13.06
CA GLU A 58 7.85 1.81 12.99
C GLU A 58 7.34 2.57 11.76
N ASP A 59 7.34 3.90 11.87
CA ASP A 59 6.66 4.78 10.92
C ASP A 59 7.34 4.89 9.54
N THR A 60 8.59 4.45 9.38
CA THR A 60 9.32 4.61 8.12
C THR A 60 9.98 3.32 7.68
N VAL A 61 9.70 2.93 6.44
CA VAL A 61 10.38 1.87 5.73
C VAL A 61 11.34 2.50 4.74
N ASP A 62 12.64 2.27 4.92
CA ASP A 62 13.66 2.64 3.95
C ASP A 62 13.90 1.52 2.92
N HIS A 63 14.79 1.76 1.96
CA HIS A 63 15.10 0.78 0.93
C HIS A 63 15.76 -0.49 1.49
N ALA A 64 16.61 -0.37 2.51
CA ALA A 64 17.32 -1.52 3.06
C ALA A 64 16.35 -2.47 3.79
N ARG A 65 15.44 -1.90 4.58
CA ARG A 65 14.36 -2.62 5.24
C ARG A 65 13.40 -3.22 4.23
N TYR A 66 13.03 -2.46 3.19
CA TYR A 66 12.18 -2.95 2.11
C TYR A 66 12.77 -4.18 1.41
N ILE A 67 14.04 -4.11 1.01
CA ILE A 67 14.75 -5.23 0.38
C ILE A 67 14.81 -6.45 1.32
N LYS A 68 15.02 -6.23 2.62
CA LYS A 68 15.20 -7.30 3.60
C LYS A 68 13.88 -7.97 4.01
N GLU A 69 12.84 -7.19 4.26
CA GLU A 69 11.62 -7.63 4.93
C GLU A 69 10.45 -7.86 3.95
N VAL A 70 10.43 -7.15 2.81
CA VAL A 70 9.30 -7.18 1.87
C VAL A 70 9.59 -8.01 0.64
N LEU A 71 10.64 -7.68 -0.09
CA LEU A 71 10.91 -8.30 -1.40
C LEU A 71 11.02 -9.84 -1.36
N PRO A 72 11.58 -10.47 -0.31
CA PRO A 72 11.59 -11.92 -0.18
C PRO A 72 10.19 -12.53 -0.01
N VAL A 73 9.28 -11.81 0.66
CA VAL A 73 7.87 -12.22 0.81
C VAL A 73 7.18 -12.18 -0.55
N ALA A 74 7.38 -11.10 -1.31
CA ALA A 74 6.86 -10.96 -2.66
C ALA A 74 7.37 -12.06 -3.60
N LEU A 75 8.70 -12.30 -3.60
CA LEU A 75 9.35 -13.34 -4.42
C LEU A 75 8.78 -14.72 -4.10
N LYS A 76 8.75 -15.08 -2.81
CA LYS A 76 8.25 -16.39 -2.36
C LYS A 76 6.79 -16.58 -2.73
N TYR A 77 5.96 -15.56 -2.56
CA TYR A 77 4.54 -15.64 -2.88
C TYR A 77 4.29 -15.73 -4.38
N GLY A 78 4.93 -14.87 -5.19
CA GLY A 78 4.84 -14.91 -6.64
C GLY A 78 5.23 -16.28 -7.21
N ASN A 79 6.39 -16.79 -6.78
CA ASN A 79 6.87 -18.11 -7.21
C ASN A 79 5.95 -19.25 -6.76
N HIS A 80 5.35 -19.15 -5.57
CA HIS A 80 4.40 -20.15 -5.09
C HIS A 80 3.11 -20.17 -5.94
N VAL A 81 2.62 -18.99 -6.34
CA VAL A 81 1.31 -18.83 -6.98
C VAL A 81 1.36 -19.00 -8.51
N PHE A 82 2.47 -18.59 -9.13
CA PHE A 82 2.62 -18.53 -10.59
C PHE A 82 3.88 -19.22 -11.12
N GLY A 83 4.75 -19.76 -10.25
CA GLY A 83 6.05 -20.26 -10.68
C GLY A 83 6.89 -19.10 -11.24
N ASN A 84 7.33 -19.23 -12.49
CA ASN A 84 8.17 -18.23 -13.15
C ASN A 84 7.37 -17.32 -14.11
N ASP A 85 6.04 -17.33 -14.07
CA ASP A 85 5.21 -16.56 -15.01
C ASP A 85 4.45 -15.45 -14.30
N TRP A 86 5.20 -14.45 -13.82
CA TRP A 86 4.63 -13.29 -13.15
C TRP A 86 5.53 -12.06 -13.24
N THR A 87 4.90 -10.89 -13.18
CA THR A 87 5.57 -9.58 -13.20
C THR A 87 5.22 -8.81 -11.94
N SER A 88 6.24 -8.35 -11.21
CA SER A 88 6.08 -7.43 -10.08
C SER A 88 5.84 -6.00 -10.57
N GLN A 89 4.86 -5.32 -9.97
CA GLN A 89 4.60 -3.89 -10.12
C GLN A 89 4.62 -3.21 -8.75
N GLN A 90 5.19 -2.01 -8.67
CA GLN A 90 5.26 -1.20 -7.44
C GLN A 90 5.11 0.29 -7.80
N ASP A 91 4.65 1.10 -6.84
CA ASP A 91 4.53 2.55 -7.03
C ASP A 91 5.89 3.28 -6.98
N GLY A 92 5.88 4.58 -7.25
CA GLY A 92 7.07 5.43 -7.28
C GLY A 92 7.59 5.91 -5.91
N THR A 93 7.30 5.24 -4.80
CA THR A 93 7.80 5.66 -3.49
C THR A 93 9.32 5.54 -3.37
N LYS A 94 9.94 6.35 -2.49
CA LYS A 94 11.40 6.42 -2.33
C LYS A 94 12.09 5.05 -2.12
N PRO A 95 11.56 4.13 -1.29
CA PRO A 95 12.17 2.81 -1.13
C PRO A 95 12.12 1.97 -2.41
N HIS A 96 11.05 2.10 -3.19
CA HIS A 96 10.85 1.30 -4.41
C HIS A 96 11.79 1.75 -5.53
N ILE A 97 11.91 3.06 -5.76
CA ILE A 97 12.75 3.62 -6.84
C ILE A 97 14.24 3.66 -6.51
N HIS A 98 14.64 3.31 -5.29
CA HIS A 98 16.03 3.30 -4.88
C HIS A 98 16.83 2.31 -5.73
N GLN A 99 18.05 2.70 -6.14
CA GLN A 99 18.86 1.91 -7.08
C GLN A 99 19.08 0.47 -6.61
N LEU A 100 19.36 0.27 -5.32
CA LEU A 100 19.54 -1.07 -4.75
C LEU A 100 18.26 -1.91 -4.76
N THR A 101 17.09 -1.28 -4.59
CA THR A 101 15.80 -1.97 -4.66
C THR A 101 15.51 -2.40 -6.09
N GLN A 102 15.70 -1.48 -7.05
CA GLN A 102 15.52 -1.77 -8.48
C GLN A 102 16.44 -2.90 -8.94
N GLN A 103 17.73 -2.84 -8.57
CA GLN A 103 18.70 -3.89 -8.88
C GLN A 103 18.29 -5.24 -8.29
N TRP A 104 17.90 -5.28 -7.01
CA TRP A 104 17.43 -6.51 -6.38
C TRP A 104 16.22 -7.09 -7.13
N CYS A 105 15.24 -6.26 -7.50
CA CYS A 105 14.07 -6.70 -8.27
C CYS A 105 14.46 -7.29 -9.63
N HIS A 106 15.35 -6.63 -10.38
CA HIS A 106 15.84 -7.14 -11.67
C HIS A 106 16.57 -8.48 -11.53
N ASP A 107 17.35 -8.66 -10.46
CA ASP A 107 18.17 -9.86 -10.26
C ASP A 107 17.34 -11.06 -9.77
N ASN A 108 16.21 -10.84 -9.10
CA ASN A 108 15.48 -11.89 -8.37
C ASN A 108 14.08 -12.17 -8.90
N PHE A 109 13.35 -11.18 -9.44
CA PHE A 109 12.02 -11.40 -9.98
C PHE A 109 12.07 -11.88 -11.44
N THR A 110 11.11 -12.73 -11.83
CA THR A 110 11.05 -13.20 -13.21
C THR A 110 10.62 -12.11 -14.19
N GLY A 111 9.70 -11.24 -13.75
CA GLY A 111 9.33 -10.01 -14.44
C GLY A 111 9.24 -8.86 -13.45
N PHE A 112 9.64 -7.67 -13.87
CA PHE A 112 9.58 -6.46 -13.04
C PHE A 112 9.30 -5.22 -13.90
N ILE A 113 8.29 -4.44 -13.52
CA ILE A 113 8.06 -3.10 -14.05
C ILE A 113 8.91 -2.14 -13.22
N ASP A 114 9.99 -1.66 -13.82
CA ASP A 114 10.91 -0.73 -13.16
C ASP A 114 10.31 0.69 -13.02
N LYS A 115 11.06 1.53 -12.30
CA LYS A 115 10.66 2.91 -11.99
C LYS A 115 10.42 3.80 -13.22
N ASP A 116 10.98 3.47 -14.38
CA ASP A 116 10.89 4.28 -15.60
C ASP A 116 9.71 3.84 -16.48
N HIS A 117 9.19 2.63 -16.26
CA HIS A 117 8.02 2.09 -16.96
C HIS A 117 6.70 2.29 -16.20
N TRP A 118 6.73 2.49 -14.87
CA TRP A 118 5.53 2.84 -14.10
C TRP A 118 5.27 4.35 -14.13
N LEU A 119 4.03 4.74 -14.46
CA LEU A 119 3.65 6.16 -14.52
C LEU A 119 3.65 6.78 -13.11
N PRO A 120 4.31 7.93 -12.91
CA PRO A 120 4.21 8.68 -11.66
C PRO A 120 2.76 9.08 -11.34
N SER A 121 2.42 9.14 -10.06
CA SER A 121 1.13 9.67 -9.57
C SER A 121 -0.12 9.04 -10.20
N SER A 122 -0.10 7.73 -10.47
CA SER A 122 -1.21 6.99 -11.11
C SER A 122 -1.84 5.95 -10.16
N PRO A 123 -2.47 6.38 -9.04
CA PRO A 123 -3.12 5.45 -8.10
C PRO A 123 -4.33 4.74 -8.71
N ASP A 124 -4.97 5.33 -9.71
CA ASP A 124 -6.06 4.76 -10.49
C ASP A 124 -5.66 3.50 -11.29
N LEU A 125 -4.36 3.31 -11.51
CA LEU A 125 -3.82 2.13 -12.19
C LEU A 125 -3.35 1.03 -11.22
N ASN A 126 -3.32 1.30 -9.92
CA ASN A 126 -2.89 0.35 -8.90
C ASN A 126 -4.10 -0.24 -8.16
N PRO A 127 -4.39 -1.56 -8.29
CA PRO A 127 -5.53 -2.19 -7.62
C PRO A 127 -5.51 -2.04 -6.10
N LEU A 128 -4.32 -1.91 -5.50
CA LEU A 128 -4.22 -1.63 -4.07
C LEU A 128 -4.85 -0.27 -3.73
N ASP A 129 -4.55 0.76 -4.52
CA ASP A 129 -4.95 2.14 -4.23
C ASP A 129 -6.39 2.47 -4.59
N TYR A 130 -6.92 1.95 -5.71
CA TYR A 130 -8.28 2.28 -6.14
C TYR A 130 -9.36 1.34 -5.57
N CYS A 131 -9.01 0.18 -5.01
CA CYS A 131 -9.99 -0.84 -4.62
C CYS A 131 -9.78 -1.47 -3.24
N ILE A 132 -8.52 -1.70 -2.81
CA ILE A 132 -8.26 -2.48 -1.59
C ILE A 132 -8.15 -1.57 -0.35
N TRP A 133 -7.49 -0.42 -0.49
CA TRP A 133 -7.33 0.55 0.59
C TRP A 133 -8.58 1.37 0.88
#